data_AF-A0ABD1T3Q0-F1
#
_entry.id   AF-A0ABD1T3Q0-F1
#
_cell.length_a   1.000
_cell.length_b   1.000
_cell.length_c   1.000
_cell.angle_alpha   90.00
_cell.angle_beta   90.00
_cell.angle_gamma   90.00
#
_symmetry.space_group_name_H-M   'P 1'
#
loop_
_entity.id
_entity.type
_entity.pdbx_description
1 polymer ?
#
loop_
_entity_poly.entity_id
_entity_poly.type
_entity_poly.pdbx_seq_one_letter_code
_entity_poly.pdbx_strand_id
1 'polypeptide(L)'
;MGSLAQLVEDCLGIIQVYNDSSISDFPIEVQDDDSAIWKDCLFDKKHNFYLRIYKSLSASNAKLPILYFFHGGGFCLGSRTWSNCHNICLRLSSVLLAVVISPDYCLAPEHRLPAAMDDALSAVKWIQIQALSNTPDP
;
A
#
# COMPACT_ATOMS: atom_id res chain seq x y z
N MET A 1 -13.66 -12.90 -33.88
CA MET A 1 -13.55 -13.56 -32.56
C MET A 1 -12.12 -13.37 -32.11
N GLY A 2 -11.86 -12.54 -31.09
CA GLY A 2 -10.51 -12.41 -30.53
C GLY A 2 -10.13 -13.72 -29.84
N SER A 3 -8.89 -14.19 -29.99
CA SER A 3 -8.45 -15.36 -29.24
C SER A 3 -8.46 -15.05 -27.75
N LEU A 4 -8.77 -16.04 -26.92
CA LEU A 4 -8.63 -15.91 -25.47
C LEU A 4 -7.16 -15.58 -25.13
N ALA A 5 -6.96 -14.76 -24.09
CA ALA A 5 -5.63 -14.46 -23.56
C ALA A 5 -4.93 -15.75 -23.16
N GLN A 6 -3.66 -15.90 -23.55
CA GLN A 6 -2.86 -17.08 -23.26
C GLN A 6 -1.70 -16.71 -22.35
N LEU A 7 -1.48 -17.53 -21.32
CA LEU A 7 -0.35 -17.40 -20.41
C LEU A 7 0.96 -17.55 -21.19
N VAL A 8 1.83 -16.54 -21.09
CA VAL A 8 3.16 -16.49 -21.73
C VAL A 8 4.25 -16.82 -20.74
N GLU A 9 4.17 -16.27 -19.53
CA GLU A 9 5.17 -16.48 -18.47
C GLU A 9 4.47 -16.65 -17.13
N ASP A 10 4.96 -17.60 -16.34
CA ASP A 10 4.54 -17.82 -14.97
C ASP A 10 5.75 -17.65 -14.03
N CYS A 11 5.81 -16.50 -13.37
CA CYS A 11 6.85 -16.20 -12.40
C CYS A 11 6.49 -16.84 -11.05
N LEU A 12 6.70 -18.16 -10.95
CA LEU A 12 6.56 -18.94 -9.71
C LEU A 12 5.15 -18.91 -9.09
N GLY A 13 4.11 -18.71 -9.90
CA GLY A 13 2.72 -18.56 -9.47
C GLY A 13 2.41 -17.21 -8.83
N ILE A 14 3.37 -16.28 -8.78
CA ILE A 14 3.23 -14.97 -8.14
C ILE A 14 2.71 -13.94 -9.15
N ILE A 15 3.21 -14.03 -10.38
CA ILE A 15 2.89 -13.11 -11.49
C ILE A 15 2.70 -13.96 -12.75
N GLN A 16 1.57 -13.77 -13.41
CA GLN A 16 1.23 -14.41 -14.67
C GLN A 16 1.12 -13.34 -15.75
N VAL A 17 1.93 -13.46 -16.79
CA VAL A 17 1.95 -12.53 -17.93
C VAL A 17 1.25 -13.18 -19.12
N TYR A 18 0.31 -12.47 -19.73
CA TYR A 18 -0.46 -12.95 -20.88
C TYR A 18 -0.01 -12.29 -22.18
N ASN A 19 -0.29 -12.94 -23.31
CA ASN A 19 0.09 -12.48 -24.64
C ASN A 19 -0.59 -11.19 -25.10
N ASP A 20 -1.66 -10.78 -24.42
CA ASP A 20 -2.35 -9.51 -24.60
C ASP A 20 -1.79 -8.39 -23.71
N SER A 21 -0.64 -8.64 -23.06
CA SER A 21 0.03 -7.74 -22.10
C SER A 21 -0.70 -7.56 -20.77
N SER A 22 -1.79 -8.31 -20.51
CA SER A 22 -2.38 -8.34 -19.18
C SER A 22 -1.48 -9.10 -18.19
N ILE A 23 -1.55 -8.69 -16.93
CA ILE A 23 -0.81 -9.30 -15.82
C ILE A 23 -1.84 -9.68 -14.75
N SER A 24 -1.81 -10.93 -14.30
CA SER A 24 -2.54 -11.39 -13.12
C SER A 24 -1.55 -11.67 -12.00
N ASP A 25 -1.90 -11.30 -10.78
CA ASP A 25 -1.19 -11.68 -9.57
C ASP A 25 -1.88 -12.88 -8.90
N PHE A 26 -1.25 -13.40 -7.84
CA PHE A 26 -1.84 -14.45 -7.01
C PHE A 26 -2.99 -13.88 -6.17
N PRO A 27 -4.23 -14.39 -6.31
CA PRO A 27 -5.37 -13.86 -5.56
C PRO A 27 -5.22 -14.21 -4.08
N ILE A 28 -5.00 -13.17 -3.26
CA ILE A 28 -5.02 -13.26 -1.81
C ILE A 28 -6.32 -12.66 -1.31
N GLU A 29 -7.12 -13.47 -0.62
CA GLU A 29 -8.32 -12.97 0.04
C GLU A 29 -7.96 -12.02 1.18
N VAL A 30 -8.74 -10.96 1.32
CA VAL A 30 -8.60 -10.03 2.44
C VAL A 30 -9.05 -10.74 3.73
N GLN A 31 -8.18 -10.69 4.74
CA GLN A 31 -8.43 -11.21 6.07
C GLN A 31 -8.57 -10.01 7.00
N ASP A 32 -9.77 -9.44 7.05
CA ASP A 32 -10.14 -8.38 7.97
C ASP A 32 -11.03 -8.98 9.06
N ASP A 33 -10.52 -8.99 10.30
CA ASP A 33 -11.21 -9.47 11.49
C ASP A 33 -11.86 -8.33 12.27
N ASP A 34 -11.99 -7.16 11.64
CA ASP A 34 -12.49 -5.91 12.22
C ASP A 34 -11.67 -5.42 13.44
N SER A 35 -10.44 -5.93 13.66
CA SER A 35 -9.61 -5.52 14.80
C SER A 35 -8.94 -4.15 14.62
N ALA A 36 -9.00 -3.59 13.41
CA ALA A 36 -8.45 -2.29 13.08
C ALA A 36 -9.39 -1.51 12.16
N ILE A 37 -9.46 -0.20 12.38
CA ILE A 37 -10.07 0.73 11.43
C ILE A 37 -9.02 1.25 10.48
N TRP A 38 -9.41 1.56 9.25
CA TRP A 38 -8.52 2.13 8.26
C TRP A 38 -9.22 3.10 7.34
N LYS A 39 -8.44 3.95 6.69
CA LYS A 39 -8.92 4.87 5.66
C LYS A 39 -7.81 5.28 4.70
N ASP A 40 -8.22 5.72 3.50
CA ASP A 40 -7.32 6.29 2.51
C ASP A 40 -7.30 7.82 2.60
N CYS A 41 -6.11 8.40 2.54
CA CYS A 41 -5.87 9.85 2.56
C CYS A 41 -5.03 10.25 1.35
N LEU A 42 -5.47 11.28 0.63
CA LEU A 42 -4.73 11.84 -0.49
C LEU A 42 -3.53 12.64 0.04
N PHE A 43 -2.31 12.19 -0.22
CA PHE A 43 -1.10 12.87 0.26
C PHE A 43 -0.36 13.62 -0.85
N ASP A 44 -0.51 13.20 -2.11
CA ASP A 44 0.05 13.89 -3.26
C ASP A 44 -1.01 14.08 -4.36
N LYS A 45 -1.48 15.32 -4.49
CA LYS A 45 -2.49 15.70 -5.50
C LYS A 45 -1.97 15.63 -6.92
N LYS A 46 -0.67 15.82 -7.14
CA LYS A 46 -0.07 15.89 -8.48
C LYS A 46 -0.09 14.51 -9.14
N HIS A 47 0.30 13.48 -8.39
CA HIS A 47 0.32 12.10 -8.87
C HIS A 47 -0.96 11.33 -8.52
N ASN A 48 -1.92 11.99 -7.84
CA ASN A 48 -3.13 11.37 -7.30
C ASN A 48 -2.83 10.17 -6.39
N PHE A 49 -1.80 10.31 -5.55
CA PHE A 49 -1.36 9.27 -4.64
C PHE A 49 -1.99 9.38 -3.27
N TYR A 50 -2.39 8.22 -2.78
CA TYR A 50 -3.01 8.04 -1.50
C TYR A 50 -2.10 7.22 -0.59
N LEU A 51 -2.34 7.36 0.69
CA LEU A 51 -1.83 6.45 1.70
C LEU A 51 -2.99 5.89 2.49
N ARG A 52 -2.83 4.66 2.97
CA ARG A 52 -3.79 4.04 3.87
C ARG A 52 -3.26 4.09 5.28
N ILE A 53 -4.07 4.62 6.20
CA ILE A 53 -3.78 4.68 7.63
C ILE A 53 -4.59 3.59 8.30
N TYR A 54 -3.95 2.81 9.16
CA TYR A 54 -4.57 1.76 9.97
C TYR A 54 -4.37 2.07 11.44
N LYS A 55 -5.40 1.83 12.24
CA LYS A 55 -5.34 1.96 13.70
C LYS A 55 -6.13 0.82 14.33
N SER A 56 -5.47 0.05 15.19
CA SER A 56 -6.14 -0.96 16.01
C SER A 56 -7.22 -0.35 16.90
N LEU A 57 -8.39 -1.01 16.96
CA LEU A 57 -9.47 -0.64 17.88
C LEU A 57 -9.09 -0.88 19.35
N SER A 58 -8.14 -1.77 19.60
CA SER A 58 -7.62 -2.04 20.95
C SER A 58 -6.57 -1.02 21.41
N ALA A 59 -6.14 -0.11 20.52
CA ALA A 59 -5.13 0.88 20.86
C ALA A 59 -5.71 1.97 21.77
N SER A 60 -4.92 2.35 22.79
CA SER A 60 -5.30 3.44 23.69
C SER A 60 -5.39 4.80 22.98
N ASN A 61 -6.01 5.78 23.62
CA ASN A 61 -6.03 7.17 23.15
C ASN A 61 -4.71 7.94 23.41
N ALA A 62 -3.66 7.26 23.88
CA ALA A 62 -2.33 7.84 24.01
C ALA A 62 -1.65 7.99 22.64
N LYS A 63 -0.50 8.68 22.63
CA LYS A 63 0.36 8.73 21.43
C LYS A 63 0.85 7.32 21.10
N LEU A 64 0.58 6.87 19.89
CA LEU A 64 0.99 5.56 19.38
C LEU A 64 2.24 5.71 18.50
N PRO A 65 3.12 4.69 18.43
CA PRO A 65 4.17 4.65 17.43
C PRO A 65 3.57 4.57 16.02
N ILE A 66 4.29 5.13 15.06
CA ILE A 66 3.95 5.02 13.63
C ILE A 66 4.88 3.97 13.00
N LEU A 67 4.28 2.98 12.34
CA LEU A 67 4.98 2.04 11.46
C LEU A 67 4.69 2.43 10.01
N TYR A 68 5.74 2.85 9.30
CA TYR A 68 5.66 3.18 7.88
C TYR A 68 5.92 1.93 7.04
N PHE A 69 4.89 1.40 6.40
CA PHE A 69 4.93 0.19 5.60
C PHE A 69 5.05 0.53 4.11
N PHE A 70 6.20 0.23 3.52
CA PHE A 70 6.44 0.41 2.10
C PHE A 70 6.32 -0.95 1.41
N HIS A 71 5.37 -1.10 0.49
CA HIS A 71 5.04 -2.43 -0.03
C HIS A 71 6.16 -3.03 -0.90
N GLY A 72 6.08 -4.36 -1.08
CA GLY A 72 6.97 -5.11 -1.96
C GLY A 72 6.55 -5.06 -3.43
N GLY A 73 6.92 -6.09 -4.20
CA GLY A 73 6.59 -6.18 -5.63
C GLY A 73 7.70 -5.70 -6.57
N GLY A 74 8.94 -5.65 -6.08
CA GLY A 74 10.13 -5.37 -6.90
C GLY A 74 10.13 -3.98 -7.55
N PHE A 75 9.39 -3.03 -6.98
CA PHE A 75 9.12 -1.69 -7.54
C PHE A 75 8.31 -1.69 -8.84
N CYS A 76 7.81 -2.84 -9.30
CA CYS A 76 7.07 -2.96 -10.55
C CYS A 76 5.60 -3.31 -10.34
N LEU A 77 5.22 -3.72 -9.12
CA LEU A 77 3.89 -4.26 -8.83
C LEU A 77 3.38 -3.82 -7.46
N GLY A 78 2.05 -3.85 -7.34
CA GLY A 78 1.33 -3.61 -6.09
C GLY A 78 0.84 -2.18 -5.94
N SER A 79 0.13 -1.95 -4.85
CA SER A 79 -0.34 -0.64 -4.40
C SER A 79 -0.68 -0.73 -2.91
N ARG A 80 -1.05 0.40 -2.29
CA ARG A 80 -1.59 0.37 -0.91
C ARG A 80 -2.85 -0.50 -0.76
N THR A 81 -3.59 -0.73 -1.85
CA THR A 81 -4.85 -1.50 -1.85
C THR A 81 -4.65 -2.96 -2.19
N TRP A 82 -3.41 -3.40 -2.42
CA TRP A 82 -3.11 -4.79 -2.73
C TRP A 82 -3.42 -5.69 -1.52
N SER A 83 -4.23 -6.73 -1.69
CA SER A 83 -4.77 -7.53 -0.59
C SER A 83 -3.72 -8.08 0.38
N ASN A 84 -2.56 -8.51 -0.13
CA ASN A 84 -1.45 -8.97 0.71
C ASN A 84 -0.94 -7.84 1.62
N CYS A 85 -0.71 -6.66 1.05
CA CYS A 85 -0.25 -5.48 1.78
C CYS A 85 -1.29 -5.06 2.82
N HIS A 86 -2.57 -5.12 2.45
CA HIS A 86 -3.68 -4.81 3.34
C HIS A 86 -3.72 -5.76 4.55
N ASN A 87 -3.68 -7.07 4.34
CA ASN A 87 -3.66 -8.08 5.40
C ASN A 87 -2.46 -7.91 6.34
N ILE A 88 -1.27 -7.65 5.79
CA ILE A 88 -0.08 -7.40 6.58
C ILE A 88 -0.27 -6.15 7.45
N CYS A 89 -0.79 -5.05 6.90
CA CYS A 89 -0.99 -3.82 7.64
C CYS A 89 -2.04 -3.93 8.75
N LEU A 90 -3.16 -4.62 8.50
CA LEU A 90 -4.16 -4.93 9.52
C LEU A 90 -3.53 -5.68 10.70
N ARG A 91 -2.84 -6.78 10.39
CA ARG A 91 -2.17 -7.62 11.40
C ARG A 91 -1.09 -6.84 12.17
N LEU A 92 -0.26 -6.06 11.48
CA LEU A 92 0.78 -5.25 12.11
C LEU A 92 0.18 -4.19 13.05
N SER A 93 -0.90 -3.51 12.64
CA SER A 93 -1.55 -2.50 13.48
C SER A 93 -2.14 -3.13 14.73
N SER A 94 -2.81 -4.27 14.59
CA SER A 94 -3.43 -5.01 15.69
C SER A 94 -2.41 -5.57 16.69
N VAL A 95 -1.37 -6.26 16.20
CA VAL A 95 -0.36 -6.92 17.06
C VAL A 95 0.56 -5.91 17.75
N LEU A 96 0.96 -4.84 17.06
CA LEU A 96 1.93 -3.87 17.59
C LEU A 96 1.27 -2.71 18.34
N LEU A 97 -0.06 -2.62 18.32
CA LEU A 97 -0.82 -1.45 18.82
C LEU A 97 -0.25 -0.14 18.28
N ALA A 98 -0.01 -0.12 16.96
CA ALA A 98 0.64 0.98 16.25
C ALA A 98 -0.28 1.54 15.17
N VAL A 99 -0.05 2.81 14.82
CA VAL A 99 -0.60 3.36 13.57
C VAL A 99 0.27 2.85 12.43
N VAL A 100 -0.30 2.08 11.51
CA VAL A 100 0.42 1.63 10.31
C VAL A 100 0.02 2.53 9.15
N ILE A 101 1.00 2.97 8.37
CA ILE A 101 0.78 3.83 7.20
C ILE A 101 1.39 3.18 5.97
N SER A 102 0.57 2.93 4.94
CA SER A 102 0.98 2.33 3.67
C SER A 102 0.70 3.28 2.50
N PRO A 103 1.70 3.96 1.93
CA PRO A 103 1.52 4.85 0.80
C PRO A 103 1.58 4.13 -0.54
N ASP A 104 0.95 4.72 -1.54
CA ASP A 104 1.26 4.46 -2.95
C ASP A 104 2.60 5.09 -3.33
N TYR A 105 3.20 4.54 -4.39
CA TYR A 105 4.40 5.09 -5.04
C TYR A 105 4.41 4.71 -6.51
N CYS A 106 5.16 5.45 -7.34
CA CYS A 106 5.27 5.15 -8.76
C CYS A 106 5.98 3.80 -9.01
N LEU A 107 5.49 3.04 -9.99
CA LEU A 107 6.08 1.77 -10.38
C LEU A 107 6.95 1.90 -11.63
N ALA A 108 7.97 1.04 -11.70
CA ALA A 108 8.72 0.74 -12.91
C ALA A 108 7.94 -0.26 -13.79
N PRO A 109 8.16 -0.26 -15.12
CA PRO A 109 9.19 0.47 -15.86
C PRO A 109 8.88 1.93 -16.19
N GLU A 110 7.64 2.38 -16.02
CA GLU A 110 7.17 3.74 -16.38
C GLU A 110 7.94 4.81 -15.59
N HIS A 111 8.19 4.52 -14.31
CA HIS A 111 8.93 5.40 -13.40
C HIS A 111 10.04 4.60 -12.74
N ARG A 112 11.19 4.54 -13.42
CA ARG A 112 12.38 3.87 -12.90
C ARG A 112 12.84 4.54 -11.60
N LEU A 113 13.55 3.76 -10.78
CA LEU A 113 14.24 4.30 -9.60
C LEU A 113 15.12 5.50 -10.01
N PRO A 114 15.15 6.58 -9.21
CA PRO A 114 14.72 6.64 -7.80
C PRO A 114 13.27 7.09 -7.54
N ALA A 115 12.39 7.16 -8.55
CA ALA A 115 11.05 7.75 -8.41
C ALA A 115 10.25 7.22 -7.18
N ALA A 116 10.19 5.90 -7.01
CA ALA A 116 9.51 5.28 -5.87
C ALA A 116 10.06 5.75 -4.49
N MET A 117 11.37 6.01 -4.39
CA MET A 117 11.99 6.52 -3.16
C MET A 117 11.63 7.99 -2.91
N ASP A 118 11.54 8.79 -3.96
CA ASP A 118 11.13 10.19 -3.86
C ASP A 118 9.66 10.31 -3.41
N ASP A 119 8.79 9.43 -3.92
CA ASP A 119 7.39 9.33 -3.48
C ASP A 119 7.28 8.88 -2.02
N ALA A 120 8.08 7.88 -1.63
CA ALA A 120 8.14 7.41 -0.25
C ALA A 120 8.53 8.54 0.72
N LEU A 121 9.59 9.28 0.38
CA LEU A 121 10.04 10.42 1.17
C LEU A 121 8.96 11.52 1.24
N SER A 122 8.23 11.74 0.15
CA SER A 122 7.13 12.72 0.10
C SER A 122 5.99 12.32 1.03
N ALA A 123 5.63 11.04 1.10
CA ALA A 123 4.66 10.54 2.08
C ALA A 123 5.15 10.71 3.54
N VAL A 124 6.43 10.44 3.83
CA VAL A 124 7.00 10.68 5.17
C VAL A 124 6.92 12.15 5.57
N LYS A 125 7.23 13.07 4.64
CA LYS A 125 7.07 14.52 4.88
C LYS A 125 5.62 14.90 5.13
N TRP A 126 4.67 14.33 4.39
CA TRP A 126 3.24 14.55 4.63
C TRP A 126 2.84 14.10 6.04
N ILE A 127 3.27 12.91 6.47
CA ILE A 127 3.01 12.38 7.81
C ILE A 127 3.57 13.29 8.89
N GLN A 128 4.80 13.80 8.69
CA GLN A 128 5.41 14.75 9.61
C GLN A 128 4.56 16.02 9.77
N ILE A 129 4.04 16.56 8.66
CA ILE A 129 3.17 17.75 8.69
C ILE A 129 1.89 17.45 9.48
N GLN A 130 1.25 16.30 9.26
CA GLN A 130 0.06 15.91 10.00
C GLN A 130 0.34 15.74 11.50
N ALA A 131 1.45 15.10 11.87
CA ALA A 131 1.82 14.88 13.26
C ALA A 131 2.09 16.18 14.04
N LEU A 132 2.48 17.25 13.34
CA LEU A 132 2.71 18.59 13.91
C LEU A 132 1.49 19.50 13.83
N SER A 133 0.43 19.09 13.11
CA SER A 133 -0.76 19.91 12.92
C SER A 133 -1.64 19.93 14.17
N ASN A 134 -2.17 21.10 14.51
CA ASN A 134 -3.21 21.25 15.54
C ASN A 134 -4.60 20.83 15.04
N THR A 135 -4.74 20.65 13.73
CA THR A 135 -5.93 20.12 13.05
C THR A 135 -5.46 19.09 12.02
N PRO A 136 -5.03 17.90 12.47
CA PRO A 136 -4.62 16.85 11.55
C PRO A 136 -5.80 16.51 10.64
N ASP A 137 -5.52 16.25 9.36
CA ASP A 137 -6.45 15.48 8.51
C ASP A 137 -6.75 14.18 9.30
N PRO A 138 -8.03 13.76 9.45
CA PRO A 138 -8.39 12.72 10.43
C PRO A 138 -7.62 11.39 10.31
#